data_AF-A0A3M6KAQ2-F1
#
_entry.id   AF-A0A3M6KAQ2-F1
#
_cell.length_a   1.000
_cell.length_b   1.000
_cell.length_c   1.000
_cell.angle_alpha   90.00
_cell.angle_beta   90.00
_cell.angle_gamma   90.00
#
_symmetry.space_group_name_H-M   'P 1'
#
loop_
_entity.id
_entity.type
_entity.pdbx_description
1 polymer ?
#
loop_
_entity_poly.entity_id
_entity_poly.type
_entity_poly.pdbx_seq_one_letter_code
_entity_poly.pdbx_strand_id
1 'polypeptide(L)'
;MSDTEIPKTITLTSPEAFSCEFYENDQLKVRESKKQEHVFEIESLPSNLKFYIKPYKIKPLVRINNLLVNYGLAEITPWDHMIEIDLQRDFFDKYFSNIITSKQKYLDIDTQTIQEKLGLTKLDSLITEIEDNLK
;
A
#
# COMPACT_ATOMS: atom_id res chain seq x y z
N MET A 1 17.94 -5.40 11.66
CA MET A 1 16.74 -6.01 11.06
C MET A 1 15.64 -4.98 11.20
N SER A 2 15.29 -4.26 10.13
CA SER A 2 14.12 -3.38 10.16
C SER A 2 12.89 -4.27 10.26
N ASP A 3 12.05 -4.04 11.26
CA ASP A 3 10.71 -4.62 11.29
C ASP A 3 9.92 -3.99 10.14
N THR A 4 10.05 -4.56 8.94
CA THR A 4 9.24 -4.13 7.80
C THR A 4 7.79 -4.37 8.18
N GLU A 5 7.04 -3.28 8.26
CA GLU A 5 5.61 -3.36 8.55
C GLU A 5 4.96 -4.22 7.47
N ILE A 6 4.19 -5.22 7.88
CA ILE A 6 3.52 -6.15 6.98
C ILE A 6 2.04 -5.77 6.90
N PRO A 7 1.43 -5.79 5.70
CA PRO A 7 0.00 -5.62 5.55
C PRO A 7 -0.78 -6.65 6.38
N LYS A 8 -1.74 -6.17 7.18
CA LYS A 8 -2.60 -6.99 8.05
C LYS A 8 -4.08 -6.68 7.85
N THR A 9 -4.40 -5.43 7.50
CA THR A 9 -5.79 -5.01 7.32
C THR A 9 -5.97 -4.20 6.04
N ILE A 10 -7.13 -4.37 5.42
CA ILE A 10 -7.62 -3.50 4.35
C ILE A 10 -8.93 -2.87 4.76
N THR A 11 -9.04 -1.57 4.51
CA THR A 11 -10.29 -0.84 4.66
C THR A 11 -10.71 -0.26 3.31
N LEU A 12 -11.95 -0.52 2.91
CA LEU A 12 -12.60 0.12 1.77
C LEU A 12 -13.63 1.11 2.27
N THR A 13 -13.54 2.37 1.85
CA THR A 13 -14.48 3.42 2.27
C THR A 13 -15.06 4.15 1.06
N SER A 14 -16.37 4.41 1.06
CA SER A 14 -17.05 5.19 0.01
C SER A 14 -18.07 6.15 0.65
N PRO A 15 -18.31 7.35 0.08
CA PRO A 15 -19.39 8.22 0.53
C PRO A 15 -20.77 7.55 0.45
N GLU A 16 -20.97 6.72 -0.57
CA GLU A 16 -22.19 5.94 -0.76
C GLU A 16 -22.02 4.53 -0.19
N ALA A 17 -23.06 4.00 0.46
CA ALA A 17 -23.05 2.66 1.00
C ALA A 17 -23.02 1.61 -0.13
N PHE A 18 -22.18 0.60 0.02
CA PHE A 18 -22.01 -0.47 -0.95
C PHE A 18 -22.00 -1.84 -0.28
N SER A 19 -22.07 -2.88 -1.10
CA SER A 19 -21.90 -4.26 -0.68
C SER A 19 -20.61 -4.79 -1.30
N CYS A 20 -19.91 -5.63 -0.54
CA CYS A 20 -18.60 -6.13 -0.91
C CYS A 20 -18.53 -7.64 -0.64
N GLU A 21 -18.02 -8.40 -1.60
CA GLU A 21 -17.60 -9.79 -1.39
C GLU A 21 -16.07 -9.83 -1.44
N PHE A 22 -15.45 -10.22 -0.32
CA PHE A 22 -14.01 -10.28 -0.16
C PHE A 22 -13.52 -11.72 -0.37
N TYR A 23 -12.58 -11.87 -1.29
CA TYR A 23 -11.87 -13.10 -1.59
C TYR A 23 -10.37 -12.91 -1.32
N GLU A 24 -9.75 -13.91 -0.70
CA GLU A 24 -8.30 -14.02 -0.54
C GLU A 24 -7.86 -15.33 -1.21
N ASN A 25 -6.93 -15.24 -2.16
CA ASN A 25 -6.44 -16.37 -2.95
C ASN A 25 -7.59 -17.18 -3.59
N ASP A 26 -8.53 -16.47 -4.22
CA ASP A 26 -9.75 -17.00 -4.84
C ASP A 26 -10.74 -17.72 -3.89
N GLN A 27 -10.51 -17.68 -2.58
CA GLN A 27 -11.44 -18.20 -1.58
C GLN A 27 -12.27 -17.07 -0.99
N LEU A 28 -13.60 -17.20 -1.06
CA LEU A 28 -14.52 -16.26 -0.42
C LEU A 28 -14.31 -16.30 1.10
N LYS A 29 -13.98 -15.14 1.69
CA LYS A 29 -13.80 -14.98 3.13
C LYS A 29 -15.03 -14.36 3.78
N VAL A 30 -15.48 -13.24 3.24
CA VAL A 30 -16.53 -12.41 3.86
C VAL A 30 -17.46 -11.84 2.81
N ARG A 31 -18.75 -11.73 3.17
CA ARG A 31 -19.73 -10.92 2.45
C ARG A 31 -20.26 -9.85 3.39
N GLU A 32 -20.10 -8.59 3.02
CA GLU A 32 -20.65 -7.46 3.73
C GLU A 32 -21.62 -6.69 2.84
N SER A 33 -22.64 -6.08 3.43
CA SER A 33 -23.69 -5.42 2.65
C SER A 33 -24.08 -4.08 3.23
N LYS A 34 -24.30 -3.12 2.34
CA LYS A 34 -24.85 -1.78 2.61
C LYS A 34 -24.11 -1.01 3.72
N LYS A 35 -22.78 -0.96 3.66
CA LYS A 35 -21.95 -0.12 4.55
C LYS A 35 -21.17 0.91 3.74
N GLN A 36 -20.83 2.03 4.36
CA GLN A 36 -19.91 3.02 3.78
C GLN A 36 -18.45 2.62 4.00
N GLU A 37 -18.19 1.78 5.01
CA GLU A 37 -16.87 1.30 5.38
C GLU A 37 -16.90 -0.21 5.55
N HIS A 38 -15.89 -0.87 5.01
CA HIS A 38 -15.67 -2.31 5.08
C HIS A 38 -14.23 -2.57 5.52
N VAL A 39 -14.04 -3.39 6.56
CA VAL A 39 -12.72 -3.69 7.13
C VAL A 39 -12.49 -5.20 7.03
N PHE A 40 -11.35 -5.58 6.49
CA PHE A 40 -10.96 -6.97 6.25
C PHE A 40 -9.59 -7.24 6.84
N GLU A 41 -9.46 -8.39 7.49
CA GLU A 41 -8.17 -8.91 7.96
C GLU A 41 -7.57 -9.80 6.87
N ILE A 42 -6.25 -9.73 6.72
CA ILE A 42 -5.48 -10.52 5.76
C ILE A 42 -4.94 -11.73 6.51
N GLU A 43 -5.32 -12.94 6.08
CA GLU A 43 -4.90 -14.16 6.77
C GLU A 43 -3.46 -14.56 6.44
N SER A 44 -3.01 -14.27 5.22
CA SER A 44 -1.73 -14.75 4.71
C SER A 44 -1.03 -13.76 3.76
N LEU A 45 0.31 -13.84 3.73
CA LEU A 45 1.15 -13.13 2.78
C LEU A 45 2.21 -14.09 2.20
N PRO A 46 2.43 -14.09 0.88
CA PRO A 46 1.75 -13.27 -0.13
C PRO A 46 0.30 -13.69 -0.37
N SER A 47 -0.54 -12.74 -0.80
CA SER A 47 -1.95 -13.00 -1.12
C SER A 47 -2.45 -12.17 -2.29
N ASN A 48 -3.31 -12.77 -3.11
CA ASN A 48 -4.10 -12.08 -4.13
C ASN A 48 -5.48 -11.80 -3.53
N LEU A 49 -5.85 -10.53 -3.45
CA LEU A 49 -7.08 -10.08 -2.83
C LEU A 49 -8.03 -9.53 -3.89
N LYS A 50 -9.29 -9.98 -3.83
CA LYS A 50 -10.35 -9.53 -4.75
C LYS A 50 -11.56 -9.07 -3.97
N PHE A 51 -11.99 -7.85 -4.26
CA PHE A 51 -13.14 -7.21 -3.63
C PHE A 51 -14.20 -6.93 -4.68
N TYR A 52 -15.25 -7.75 -4.73
CA TYR A 52 -16.36 -7.56 -5.67
C TYR A 52 -17.37 -6.57 -5.08
N ILE A 53 -17.61 -5.47 -5.79
CA ILE A 53 -18.36 -4.32 -5.26
C ILE A 53 -19.71 -4.20 -5.95
N LYS A 54 -20.77 -3.93 -5.17
CA LYS A 54 -22.14 -3.67 -5.66
C LYS A 54 -22.73 -2.42 -4.98
N PRO A 55 -23.35 -1.49 -5.72
CA PRO A 55 -23.47 -1.46 -7.19
C PRO A 55 -22.11 -1.26 -7.89
N TYR A 56 -22.03 -1.63 -9.16
CA TYR A 56 -20.82 -1.47 -9.97
C TYR A 56 -20.44 0.00 -10.14
N LYS A 57 -19.17 0.24 -10.50
CA LYS A 57 -18.53 1.55 -10.75
C LYS A 57 -18.28 2.40 -9.50
N ILE A 58 -18.55 1.88 -8.30
CA ILE A 58 -18.10 2.50 -7.06
C ILE A 58 -16.57 2.33 -6.96
N LYS A 59 -15.89 3.44 -6.71
CA LYS A 59 -14.43 3.50 -6.52
C LYS A 59 -14.13 3.87 -5.06
N PRO A 60 -14.14 2.90 -4.13
CA PRO A 60 -13.87 3.18 -2.72
C PRO A 60 -12.43 3.66 -2.52
N LEU A 61 -12.19 4.47 -1.49
CA LEU A 61 -10.85 4.70 -0.99
C LEU A 61 -10.32 3.42 -0.35
N VAL A 62 -9.08 3.05 -0.67
CA VAL A 62 -8.41 1.87 -0.12
C VAL A 62 -7.42 2.33 0.94
N ARG A 63 -7.49 1.75 2.13
CA ARG A 63 -6.45 1.85 3.15
C ARG A 63 -5.85 0.49 3.43
N ILE A 64 -4.53 0.42 3.59
CA ILE A 64 -3.80 -0.78 4.01
C ILE A 64 -3.12 -0.43 5.33
N ASN A 65 -3.38 -1.19 6.40
CA ASN A 65 -2.99 -0.83 7.78
C ASN A 65 -3.34 0.64 8.13
N ASN A 66 -4.55 1.08 7.77
CA ASN A 66 -5.03 2.46 7.97
C ASN A 66 -4.27 3.55 7.17
N LEU A 67 -3.26 3.21 6.37
CA LEU A 67 -2.62 4.13 5.44
C LEU A 67 -3.46 4.26 4.18
N LEU A 68 -3.91 5.47 3.84
CA LEU A 68 -4.59 5.75 2.56
C LEU A 68 -3.61 5.59 1.41
N VAL A 69 -3.91 4.67 0.49
CA VAL A 69 -3.04 4.37 -0.65
C VAL A 69 -3.58 4.93 -1.96
N ASN A 70 -2.68 5.39 -2.82
CA ASN A 70 -3.00 5.74 -4.20
C ASN A 70 -3.00 4.47 -5.06
N TYR A 71 -4.07 4.25 -5.83
CA TYR A 71 -4.24 3.02 -6.62
C TYR A 71 -3.09 2.75 -7.58
N GLY A 72 -2.65 3.75 -8.33
CA GLY A 72 -1.59 3.59 -9.32
C GLY A 72 -0.23 3.31 -8.70
N LEU A 73 0.08 3.98 -7.58
CA LEU A 73 1.35 3.77 -6.88
C LEU A 73 1.37 2.47 -6.07
N ALA A 74 0.20 1.99 -5.64
CA ALA A 74 0.01 0.73 -4.93
C ALA A 74 -0.25 -0.46 -5.87
N GLU A 75 -0.18 -0.26 -7.19
CA GLU A 75 -0.37 -1.32 -8.19
C GLU A 75 -1.73 -2.05 -8.05
N ILE A 76 -2.73 -1.32 -7.56
CA ILE A 76 -4.11 -1.81 -7.44
C ILE A 76 -4.70 -1.84 -8.85
N THR A 77 -5.35 -2.95 -9.21
CA THR A 77 -6.05 -3.10 -10.48
C THR A 77 -7.55 -2.85 -10.29
N PRO A 78 -8.07 -1.67 -10.70
CA PRO A 78 -9.49 -1.38 -10.61
C PRO A 78 -10.23 -1.92 -11.84
N TRP A 79 -11.28 -2.69 -11.59
CA TRP A 79 -12.29 -3.09 -12.56
C TRP A 79 -13.62 -2.38 -12.27
N ASP A 80 -14.55 -2.40 -13.22
CA ASP A 80 -15.88 -1.79 -13.02
C ASP A 80 -16.67 -2.42 -11.87
N HIS A 81 -16.41 -3.69 -11.55
CA HIS A 81 -17.17 -4.47 -10.57
C HIS A 81 -16.30 -5.03 -9.43
N MET A 82 -14.99 -4.77 -9.47
CA MET A 82 -14.03 -5.42 -8.59
C MET A 82 -12.77 -4.55 -8.40
N ILE A 83 -12.14 -4.68 -7.24
CA ILE A 83 -10.75 -4.24 -7.02
C ILE A 83 -9.90 -5.48 -6.78
N GLU A 84 -8.74 -5.54 -7.43
CA GLU A 84 -7.75 -6.61 -7.25
C GLU A 84 -6.43 -6.02 -6.75
N ILE A 85 -5.84 -6.68 -5.75
CA ILE A 85 -4.61 -6.25 -5.09
C ILE A 85 -3.71 -7.49 -4.86
N ASP A 86 -2.49 -7.45 -5.40
CA ASP A 86 -1.47 -8.44 -5.07
C ASP A 86 -0.63 -7.94 -3.89
N LEU A 87 -0.90 -8.47 -2.70
CA LEU A 87 -0.17 -8.12 -1.49
C LEU A 87 1.03 -9.04 -1.27
N GLN A 88 2.18 -8.39 -1.11
CA GLN A 88 3.44 -9.01 -0.77
C GLN A 88 3.91 -8.52 0.61
N ARG A 89 4.89 -9.22 1.20
CA ARG A 89 5.47 -8.82 2.49
C ARG A 89 6.19 -7.48 2.42
N ASP A 90 6.75 -7.15 1.26
CA ASP A 90 7.50 -5.92 0.96
C ASP A 90 6.60 -4.82 0.34
N PHE A 91 5.28 -4.92 0.48
CA PHE A 91 4.33 -4.01 -0.14
C PHE A 91 4.63 -2.53 0.17
N PHE A 92 4.86 -2.18 1.45
CA PHE A 92 5.10 -0.80 1.82
C PHE A 92 6.42 -0.26 1.26
N ASP A 93 7.48 -1.07 1.27
CA ASP A 93 8.77 -0.70 0.68
C ASP A 93 8.62 -0.38 -0.81
N LYS A 94 7.89 -1.23 -1.55
CA LYS A 94 7.55 -0.99 -2.96
C LYS A 94 6.69 0.25 -3.15
N TYR A 95 5.65 0.42 -2.34
CA TYR A 95 4.73 1.56 -2.43
C TYR A 95 5.47 2.90 -2.20
N PHE A 96 6.32 2.98 -1.18
CA PHE A 96 7.11 4.16 -0.90
C PHE A 96 8.18 4.41 -1.96
N SER A 97 8.82 3.36 -2.48
CA SER A 97 9.72 3.46 -3.62
C SER A 97 9.01 4.05 -4.84
N ASN A 98 7.81 3.55 -5.16
CA ASN A 98 6.97 4.06 -6.25
C ASN A 98 6.60 5.53 -6.05
N ILE A 99 6.29 5.97 -4.82
CA ILE A 99 6.07 7.39 -4.51
C ILE A 99 7.32 8.23 -4.81
N ILE A 100 8.50 7.78 -4.35
CA ILE A 100 9.76 8.50 -4.56
C ILE A 100 10.07 8.60 -6.04
N THR A 101 10.01 7.48 -6.78
CA THR A 101 10.28 7.45 -8.23
C THR A 101 9.27 8.31 -9.01
N SER A 102 8.00 8.30 -8.63
CA SER A 102 6.99 9.16 -9.27
C SER A 102 7.29 10.64 -9.07
N LYS A 103 7.68 11.04 -7.84
CA LYS A 103 8.08 12.43 -7.53
C LYS A 103 9.39 12.83 -8.21
N GLN A 104 10.37 11.93 -8.28
CA GLN A 104 11.62 12.12 -9.04
C GLN A 104 11.32 12.51 -10.48
N LYS A 105 10.50 11.70 -11.16
CA LYS A 105 10.09 11.92 -12.55
C LYS A 105 9.30 13.22 -12.73
N TYR A 106 8.39 13.54 -11.80
CA TYR A 106 7.58 14.75 -11.91
C TYR A 106 8.39 16.04 -11.73
N LEU A 107 9.37 16.03 -10.82
CA LEU A 107 10.18 17.20 -10.51
C LEU A 107 11.44 17.33 -11.40
N ASP A 108 11.74 16.31 -12.22
CA ASP A 108 12.96 16.21 -13.02
C ASP A 108 14.24 16.40 -12.19
N ILE A 109 14.25 15.77 -11.00
CA ILE A 109 15.37 15.86 -10.06
C ILE A 109 16.17 14.55 -10.11
N ASP A 110 17.50 14.68 -10.12
CA ASP A 110 18.39 13.52 -10.06
C ASP A 110 18.30 12.77 -8.72
N THR A 111 18.75 11.52 -8.74
CA THR A 111 18.68 10.62 -7.57
C THR A 111 19.48 11.15 -6.38
N GLN A 112 20.60 11.84 -6.63
CA GLN A 112 21.52 12.32 -5.60
C GLN A 112 20.88 13.46 -4.78
N THR A 113 20.27 14.42 -5.46
CA THR A 113 19.54 15.55 -4.85
C THR A 113 18.36 15.05 -4.01
N ILE A 114 17.71 13.96 -4.40
CA ILE A 114 16.61 13.38 -3.62
C ILE A 114 17.11 12.59 -2.41
N GLN A 115 18.23 11.88 -2.51
CA GLN A 115 18.87 11.27 -1.35
C GLN A 115 19.31 12.33 -0.32
N GLU A 116 19.82 13.47 -0.78
CA GLU A 116 20.14 14.61 0.08
C GLU A 116 18.91 15.21 0.76
N LYS A 117 17.82 15.44 0.01
CA LYS A 117 16.56 15.97 0.54
C LYS A 117 15.87 15.02 1.52
N LEU A 118 16.05 13.70 1.33
CA LEU A 118 15.56 12.67 2.24
C LEU A 118 16.51 12.43 3.44
N GLY A 119 17.66 13.12 3.48
CA GLY A 119 18.64 13.01 4.57
C GLY A 119 19.43 11.70 4.58
N LEU A 120 19.36 10.89 3.52
CA LEU A 120 20.00 9.58 3.44
C LEU A 120 21.52 9.66 3.36
N THR A 121 22.05 10.63 2.61
CA THR A 121 23.51 10.86 2.52
C THR A 121 24.15 11.28 3.83
N LYS A 122 23.41 11.93 4.73
CA LYS A 122 23.91 12.29 6.07
C LYS A 122 23.92 11.11 7.03
N LEU A 123 23.06 10.11 6.80
CA LEU A 123 22.97 8.92 7.65
C LEU A 123 24.22 8.04 7.49
N ASP A 124 24.67 7.82 6.26
CA ASP A 124 25.88 7.03 5.96
C ASP A 124 27.14 7.64 6.58
N SER A 125 27.27 8.98 6.51
CA SER A 125 28.38 9.68 7.17
C SER A 125 28.32 9.58 8.69
N LEU A 126 27.12 9.63 9.28
CA LEU A 126 26.92 9.46 10.73
C LEU A 126 27.25 8.05 11.20
N ILE A 127 26.87 7.02 10.43
CA ILE A 127 27.20 5.62 10.74
C ILE A 127 28.71 5.43 10.72
N THR A 128 29.40 5.95 9.70
CA THR A 128 30.86 5.85 9.59
C THR A 128 31.56 6.55 10.76
N GLU A 129 31.09 7.73 11.15
CA GLU A 129 31.63 8.48 12.30
C GLU A 129 31.38 7.76 13.64
N ILE A 130 30.25 7.09 13.81
CA ILE A 130 29.97 6.25 14.99
C ILE A 130 30.87 5.01 15.01
N GLU A 131 31.03 4.32 13.88
CA GLU A 131 31.88 3.14 13.76
C GLU A 131 33.36 3.43 14.03
N ASP A 132 33.85 4.61 13.61
CA ASP A 132 35.22 5.02 13.87
C ASP A 132 35.45 5.51 15.30
N ASN A 133 34.43 6.03 15.99
CA ASN A 133 34.50 6.37 17.41
C ASN A 133 34.38 5.16 18.35
N LEU A 134 33.99 3.99 17.83
CA LEU A 134 33.88 2.73 18.59
C LEU A 134 35.12 1.83 18.44
N LYS A 135 36.11 2.22 17.62
CA LYS A 135 37.44 1.58 17.52
C LYS A 135 38.42 2.20 18.53
#